data_AF-A0A3M6K052-F1
#
_entry.id   AF-A0A3M6K052-F1
#
_cell.length_a   1.000
_cell.length_b   1.000
_cell.length_c   1.000
_cell.angle_alpha   90.00
_cell.angle_beta   90.00
_cell.angle_gamma   90.00
#
_symmetry.space_group_name_H-M   'P 1'
#
loop_
_entity.id
_entity.type
_entity.pdbx_description
1 polymer ?
#
loop_
_entity_poly.entity_id
_entity_poly.type
_entity_poly.pdbx_seq_one_letter_code
_entity_poly.pdbx_strand_id
1 'polypeptide(L)' 'TIGIRKFVCLDSYPETDFDLLKEAGVEVIQLDKSKIAKWAQELVNKYNSG' A
#
# COMPACT_ATOMS: atom_id res chain seq x y z
N THR A 1 23.23 6.84 10.20
CA THR A 1 21.84 7.31 10.00
C THR A 1 20.95 6.11 9.73
N ILE A 2 19.83 5.97 10.44
CA ILE A 2 18.80 4.99 10.10
C ILE A 2 17.95 5.64 9.02
N GLY A 3 18.21 5.28 7.76
CA GLY A 3 17.46 5.77 6.61
C GLY A 3 16.18 4.96 6.38
N ILE A 4 15.17 5.59 5.79
CA ILE A 4 13.96 4.91 5.33
C ILE A 4 14.35 4.02 4.14
N ARG A 5 13.98 2.74 4.18
CA ARG A 5 14.26 1.78 3.09
C ARG A 5 13.05 1.47 2.23
N LYS A 6 11.84 1.66 2.78
CA LYS A 6 10.60 1.20 2.15
C LYS A 6 9.39 2.01 2.58
N PHE A 7 8.55 2.38 1.62
CA PHE A 7 7.20 2.89 1.82
C PHE A 7 6.17 1.86 1.38
N VAL A 8 5.07 1.76 2.12
CA VAL A 8 3.90 0.95 1.76
C VAL A 8 2.68 1.87 1.79
N CYS A 9 2.11 2.13 0.63
CA CYS A 9 1.12 3.18 0.41
C CYS A 9 -0.21 2.59 -0.04
N LEU A 10 -1.32 3.01 0.59
CA LEU A 10 -2.66 2.65 0.14
C LEU A 10 -3.08 3.43 -1.12
N ASP A 11 -2.59 4.65 -1.24
CA ASP A 11 -2.85 5.53 -2.36
C ASP A 11 -1.62 6.39 -2.70
N SER A 12 -1.60 6.95 -3.90
CA SER A 12 -0.54 7.87 -4.32
C SER A 12 -0.90 9.30 -3.91
N TYR A 13 0.06 10.01 -3.32
CA TYR A 13 -0.07 11.45 -3.09
C TYR A 13 0.33 12.21 -4.37
N PRO A 14 -0.47 13.17 -4.88
CA PRO A 14 -0.23 13.84 -6.16
C PRO A 14 1.11 14.60 -6.22
N GLU A 15 1.58 15.12 -5.09
CA GLU A 15 2.88 15.78 -4.95
C GLU A 15 4.05 14.82 -4.70
N THR A 16 3.84 13.49 -4.76
CA THR A 16 4.91 12.52 -4.53
C THR A 16 5.86 12.48 -5.72
N ASP A 17 7.11 12.90 -5.48
CA ASP A 17 8.20 12.73 -6.43
C ASP A 17 8.81 11.32 -6.29
N PHE A 18 8.32 10.39 -7.11
CA PHE A 18 8.79 9.00 -7.10
C PHE A 18 10.20 8.85 -7.65
N ASP A 19 10.65 9.78 -8.50
CA ASP A 19 12.00 9.72 -9.07
C ASP A 19 13.03 10.05 -7.99
N LEU A 20 12.77 11.06 -7.15
CA LEU A 20 13.60 11.38 -5.99
C LEU A 20 13.68 10.20 -4.99
N LEU A 21 12.56 9.54 -4.72
CA LEU A 21 12.52 8.37 -3.82
C LEU A 21 13.33 7.19 -4.38
N LYS A 22 13.29 7.00 -5.70
CA LYS A 22 14.05 5.98 -6.40
C LYS A 22 15.55 6.27 -6.37
N GLU A 23 15.95 7.51 -6.59
CA GLU A 23 17.35 7.96 -6.49
C GLU A 23 17.92 7.78 -5.08
N ALA A 24 17.08 7.98 -4.05
CA ALA A 24 17.44 7.72 -2.66
C ALA A 24 17.52 6.23 -2.28
N GLY A 25 17.24 5.31 -3.22
CA GLY A 25 17.28 3.86 -3.00
C GLY A 25 16.12 3.34 -2.15
N VAL A 26 15.00 4.07 -2.13
CA VAL A 26 13.81 3.71 -1.35
C VAL A 26 12.83 2.92 -2.23
N GLU A 27 12.35 1.79 -1.72
CA GLU A 27 11.32 1.00 -2.38
C GLU A 27 9.92 1.56 -2.05
N VAL A 28 9.07 1.80 -3.04
CA VAL A 28 7.67 2.20 -2.81
C VAL A 28 6.75 1.09 -3.28
N ILE A 29 5.97 0.52 -2.35
CA ILE A 29 4.93 -0.47 -2.64
C ILE A 29 3.56 0.20 -2.61
N GLN A 30 2.85 0.13 -3.72
CA GLN A 30 1.44 0.48 -3.78
C GLN A 30 0.57 -0.74 -3.43
N LEU A 31 -0.35 -0.56 -2.48
CA LEU A 31 -1.31 -1.58 -2.14
C LEU A 31 -2.42 -1.66 -3.19
N ASP A 32 -2.80 -2.89 -3.52
CA ASP A 32 -3.88 -3.18 -4.44
C ASP A 32 -5.24 -3.07 -3.72
N LYS A 33 -5.94 -1.96 -3.95
CA LYS A 33 -7.26 -1.69 -3.38
C LYS A 33 -8.29 -2.78 -3.74
N SER A 34 -8.18 -3.41 -4.90
CA SER A 34 -9.11 -4.47 -5.32
C SER A 34 -8.97 -5.71 -4.45
N LYS A 35 -7.73 -6.08 -4.10
CA LYS A 35 -7.45 -7.17 -3.17
C LYS A 35 -7.94 -6.84 -1.77
N ILE A 36 -7.71 -5.61 -1.29
CA ILE A 36 -8.18 -5.17 0.02
C ILE A 36 -9.71 -5.27 0.11
N ALA A 37 -10.42 -4.74 -0.88
CA ALA A 37 -11.88 -4.80 -0.94
C ALA A 37 -12.39 -6.25 -0.97
N LYS A 38 -11.74 -7.11 -1.77
CA LYS A 38 -12.07 -8.54 -1.83
C LYS A 38 -11.94 -9.21 -0.46
N TRP A 39 -10.82 -9.02 0.24
CA TRP A 39 -10.60 -9.63 1.55
C TRP A 39 -11.57 -9.10 2.62
N ALA A 40 -11.89 -7.80 2.57
CA ALA A 40 -12.91 -7.22 3.44
C ALA A 40 -14.30 -7.87 3.22
N GLN A 41 -14.67 -8.08 1.95
CA GLN A 41 -15.92 -8.77 1.59
C GLN A 41 -15.94 -10.22 2.10
N GLU A 42 -14.84 -10.97 1.90
CA GLU A 42 -14.74 -12.36 2.36
C GLU A 42 -14.86 -12.46 3.89
N LEU A 43 -14.26 -11.52 4.64
CA LEU A 43 -14.36 -11.46 6.09
C LEU A 43 -15.81 -11.23 6.55
N VAL A 44 -16.50 -10.26 5.94
CA VAL A 44 -17.91 -9.95 6.25
C VAL A 44 -18.81 -11.14 5.91
N ASN A 45 -18.60 -11.78 4.76
CA ASN A 45 -19.37 -12.95 4.34
C ASN A 45 -19.19 -14.11 5.33
N LYS A 46 -17.97 -14.33 5.81
CA LYS A 46 -17.69 -15.36 6.83
C LYS A 46 -18.40 -15.07 8.16
N TYR A 47 -18.44 -13.80 8.58
CA TYR A 47 -19.17 -13.39 9.78
C TYR A 47 -20.68 -13.59 9.64
N ASN A 48 -21.26 -13.24 8.49
CA ASN A 48 -22.70 -13.36 8.25
C ASN A 48 -23.19 -14.80 8.00
N SER A 49 -22.28 -15.73 7.71
CA SER A 49 -22.59 -17.14 7.46
C SER A 49 -22.43 -18.01 8.71
N GLY A 50 -22.07 -17.41 9.85
CA GLY A 50 -21.87 -18.07 11.14
C GLY A 50 -23.01 -17.84 12.13
#